data_AF-A0A5E4PQJ1-F1
#
_entry.id   AF-A0A5E4PQJ1-F1
#
_cell.length_a   1.000
_cell.length_b   1.000
_cell.length_c   1.000
_cell.angle_alpha   90.00
_cell.angle_beta   90.00
_cell.angle_gamma   90.00
#
_symmetry.space_group_name_H-M   'P 1'
#
loop_
_entity.id
_entity.type
_entity.pdbx_description
1 polymer ?
#
loop_
_entity_poly.entity_id
_entity_poly.type
_entity_poly.pdbx_seq_one_letter_code
_entity_poly.pdbx_strand_id
1 'polypeptide(L)'
;MLQEESFKESDEEEIVKDHHPSSLPYLQGSTFASILEDTITELRVLSECNNELRIAKTISDMKLLIALKYGVRQLPVTDELEKYLSDVLSSTYVGLSVNRSFEPLKEYVKKWLDEKTYRATLAEDEIRNRGIRHDLNKQLRQQRNYIKTKIYETDTRSRYVENWQRARTEQHLQTIYDKEIVPSRVIEYFKQRADYEQRVHAEVELLTNIRINETLEKVESWMNKYDTDMEAIDLKIQLKKNEYQDMFDRRLEKHDQMMKDWIHFKEEREKARLYREKMMNSAIIIQAWWRGLLVRRQLGPYKVKKKKGDAAKKK
;
A
#
# COMPACT_ATOMS: atom_id res chain seq x y z
N MET A 1 20.63 20.44 -26.30
CA MET A 1 21.53 21.56 -26.01
C MET A 1 22.42 21.08 -24.88
N LEU A 2 23.72 21.06 -25.15
CA LEU A 2 24.76 20.29 -24.45
C LEU A 2 24.94 20.77 -23.00
N GLN A 3 25.00 19.82 -22.06
CA GLN A 3 25.74 19.99 -20.83
C GLN A 3 26.78 18.87 -20.75
N GLU A 4 28.02 19.30 -20.65
CA GLU A 4 29.25 18.52 -20.69
C GLU A 4 29.33 17.56 -19.50
N GLU A 5 29.58 16.29 -19.80
CA GLU A 5 30.07 15.32 -18.81
C GLU A 5 31.53 15.66 -18.49
N SER A 6 31.80 16.15 -17.27
CA SER A 6 33.17 16.23 -16.75
C SER A 6 33.50 14.96 -15.98
N PHE A 7 34.40 14.19 -16.59
CA PHE A 7 35.09 13.06 -16.01
C PHE A 7 36.07 13.59 -14.94
N LYS A 8 35.77 13.39 -13.66
CA LYS A 8 36.73 13.62 -12.56
C LYS A 8 37.47 12.32 -12.27
N GLU A 9 38.60 12.18 -12.95
CA GLU A 9 39.73 11.35 -12.56
C GLU A 9 40.23 11.88 -11.20
N SER A 10 40.24 11.03 -10.18
CA SER A 10 40.73 11.39 -8.84
C SER A 10 42.21 11.08 -8.78
N ASP A 11 43.00 12.14 -8.93
CA ASP A 11 44.26 12.44 -8.26
C ASP A 11 45.04 11.23 -7.71
N GLU A 12 45.91 10.67 -8.54
CA GLU A 12 47.14 10.03 -8.09
C GLU A 12 48.01 11.11 -7.41
N GLU A 13 47.91 11.22 -6.08
CA GLU A 13 48.88 12.00 -5.30
C GLU A 13 50.24 11.28 -5.33
N GLU A 14 51.07 11.75 -6.25
CA GLU A 14 52.51 11.55 -6.32
C GLU A 14 53.16 12.09 -5.03
N ILE A 15 53.32 11.22 -4.03
CA ILE A 15 54.04 11.56 -2.79
C ILE A 15 55.52 11.71 -3.13
N VAL A 16 55.92 12.95 -3.41
CA VAL A 16 57.30 13.43 -3.43
C VAL A 16 57.92 13.14 -2.05
N LYS A 17 58.70 12.07 -1.96
CA LYS A 17 59.50 11.73 -0.78
C LYS A 17 60.70 12.67 -0.69
N ASP A 18 60.48 13.87 -0.16
CA ASP A 18 61.58 14.73 0.30
C ASP A 18 62.28 14.02 1.48
N HIS A 19 63.38 13.34 1.18
CA HIS A 19 64.25 12.70 2.16
C HIS A 19 65.08 13.78 2.87
N HIS A 20 64.48 14.44 3.85
CA HIS A 20 65.22 15.28 4.76
C HIS A 20 66.22 14.39 5.54
N PRO A 21 67.53 14.74 5.58
CA PRO A 21 68.60 13.94 6.21
C PRO A 21 68.46 13.75 7.74
N SER A 22 67.39 14.30 8.33
CA SER A 22 67.07 14.21 9.76
C SER A 22 65.83 13.37 10.05
N SER A 23 65.27 12.64 9.07
CA SER A 23 64.13 11.75 9.33
C SER A 23 64.55 10.55 10.18
N LEU A 24 63.75 10.22 11.21
CA LEU A 24 64.01 9.11 12.14
C LEU A 24 64.32 7.78 11.42
N PRO A 25 63.65 7.43 10.29
CA PRO A 25 63.98 6.20 9.55
C PRO A 25 65.33 6.26 8.83
N TYR A 26 65.74 7.41 8.29
CA TYR A 26 67.05 7.59 7.67
C TYR A 26 68.18 7.52 8.71
N LEU A 27 67.95 8.12 9.89
CA LEU A 27 68.91 8.10 10.99
C LEU A 27 69.05 6.69 11.58
N GLN A 28 67.94 5.94 11.71
CA GLN A 28 67.96 4.50 12.04
C GLN A 28 68.68 3.66 10.97
N GLY A 29 68.45 3.93 9.68
CA GLY A 29 69.14 3.26 8.58
C GLY A 29 70.64 3.55 8.56
N SER A 30 71.05 4.81 8.73
CA SER A 30 72.44 5.24 8.76
C SER A 30 73.18 4.67 9.98
N THR A 31 72.57 4.69 11.16
CA THR A 31 73.16 4.08 12.37
C THR A 31 73.29 2.57 12.24
N PHE A 32 72.29 1.89 11.67
CA PHE A 32 72.37 0.45 11.40
C PHE A 32 73.47 0.13 10.38
N ALA A 33 73.60 0.93 9.31
CA ALA A 33 74.64 0.77 8.31
C ALA A 33 76.05 0.97 8.90
N SER A 34 76.25 1.97 9.76
CA SER A 34 77.52 2.17 10.46
C SER A 34 77.87 1.01 11.39
N ILE A 35 76.90 0.51 12.17
CA ILE A 35 77.12 -0.66 13.04
C ILE A 35 77.48 -1.90 12.21
N LEU A 36 76.81 -2.12 11.07
CA LEU A 36 77.14 -3.21 10.16
C LEU A 36 78.54 -3.07 9.58
N GLU A 37 78.91 -1.88 9.12
CA GLU A 37 80.25 -1.62 8.59
C GLU A 37 81.33 -1.84 9.67
N ASP A 38 81.07 -1.39 10.90
CA ASP A 38 81.94 -1.61 12.06
C ASP A 38 82.13 -3.12 12.28
N THR A 39 81.05 -3.89 12.44
CA THR A 39 81.13 -5.35 12.65
C THR A 39 81.83 -6.09 11.52
N ILE A 40 81.66 -5.67 10.26
CA ILE A 40 82.38 -6.26 9.13
C ILE A 40 83.87 -5.96 9.21
N THR A 41 84.26 -4.73 9.58
CA THR A 41 85.67 -4.41 9.80
C THR A 41 86.25 -5.13 11.01
N GLU A 42 85.48 -5.33 12.07
CA GLU A 42 85.91 -6.12 13.21
C GLU A 42 86.21 -7.57 12.81
N LEU A 43 85.31 -8.20 12.04
CA LEU A 43 85.50 -9.55 11.53
C LEU A 43 86.70 -9.65 10.58
N ARG A 44 86.97 -8.62 9.77
CA ARG A 44 88.12 -8.60 8.85
C ARG A 44 89.46 -8.54 9.60
N VAL A 45 89.55 -7.68 10.63
CA VAL A 45 90.75 -7.58 11.47
C VAL A 45 91.00 -8.88 12.24
N LEU A 46 89.93 -9.53 12.74
CA LEU A 46 90.04 -10.82 13.41
C LEU A 46 90.43 -11.95 12.44
N SER A 47 89.91 -11.93 11.20
CA SER A 47 90.26 -12.92 10.16
C SER A 47 91.72 -12.87 9.73
N GLU A 48 92.39 -11.72 9.85
CA GLU A 48 93.81 -11.56 9.52
C GLU A 48 94.74 -12.03 10.66
N CYS A 49 94.18 -12.34 11.84
CA CYS A 49 94.92 -12.78 13.02
C CYS A 49 95.03 -14.31 13.10
N ASN A 50 96.13 -14.87 12.60
CA ASN A 50 96.34 -16.32 12.53
C ASN A 50 96.92 -16.97 13.82
N ASN A 51 96.76 -16.34 15.00
CA ASN A 51 97.15 -16.95 16.28
C ASN A 51 96.35 -16.35 17.44
N GLU A 52 96.01 -17.16 18.45
CA GLU A 52 95.13 -16.82 19.58
C GLU A 52 95.68 -15.63 20.40
N LEU A 53 97.01 -15.55 20.57
CA LEU A 53 97.67 -14.44 21.26
C LEU A 53 97.54 -13.10 20.50
N ARG A 54 97.48 -13.16 19.16
CA ARG A 54 97.21 -11.97 18.33
C ARG A 54 95.75 -11.57 18.40
N ILE A 55 94.83 -12.54 18.38
CA ILE A 55 93.39 -12.30 18.52
C ILE A 55 93.07 -11.60 19.85
N ALA A 56 93.62 -12.08 20.96
CA ALA A 56 93.42 -11.45 22.27
C ALA A 56 93.97 -10.02 22.32
N LYS A 57 95.14 -9.77 21.71
CA LYS A 57 95.71 -8.43 21.59
C LYS A 57 94.86 -7.52 20.71
N THR A 58 94.41 -7.99 19.55
CA THR A 58 93.55 -7.20 18.66
C THR A 58 92.18 -6.91 19.26
N ILE A 59 91.62 -7.82 20.07
CA ILE A 59 90.38 -7.57 20.82
C ILE A 59 90.60 -6.50 21.89
N SER A 60 91.74 -6.53 22.60
CA SER A 60 92.11 -5.49 23.56
C SER A 60 92.33 -4.12 22.88
N ASP A 61 92.96 -4.13 21.71
CA ASP A 61 93.29 -2.93 20.93
C ASP A 61 92.13 -2.50 19.99
N MET A 62 90.99 -3.20 20.00
CA MET A 62 89.90 -3.00 19.04
C MET A 62 89.34 -1.58 19.07
N LYS A 63 89.16 -1.05 20.29
CA LYS A 63 88.71 0.34 20.50
C LYS A 63 89.71 1.36 19.95
N LEU A 64 91.00 1.05 20.03
CA LEU A 64 92.09 1.87 19.50
C LEU A 64 92.10 1.86 17.97
N LEU A 65 91.93 0.68 17.36
CA LEU A 65 91.92 0.47 15.92
C LEU A 65 90.69 1.12 15.24
N ILE A 66 89.51 1.02 15.87
CA ILE A 66 88.30 1.71 15.41
C ILE A 66 88.49 3.24 15.52
N ALA A 67 89.03 3.74 16.64
CA ALA A 67 89.31 5.17 16.79
C ALA A 67 90.30 5.72 15.74
N LEU A 68 91.32 4.94 15.37
CA LEU A 68 92.28 5.31 14.31
C LEU A 68 91.63 5.32 12.92
N LYS A 69 90.78 4.34 12.60
CA LYS A 69 90.07 4.25 11.30
C LYS A 69 89.19 5.49 11.06
N TYR A 70 88.50 5.97 12.10
CA TYR A 70 87.57 7.10 12.00
C TYR A 70 88.22 8.46 12.35
N GLY A 71 89.55 8.53 12.49
CA GLY A 71 90.26 9.78 12.78
C GLY A 71 89.90 10.42 14.12
N VAL A 72 89.38 9.63 15.08
CA VAL A 72 88.99 10.11 16.40
C VAL A 72 90.26 10.37 17.20
N ARG A 73 90.50 11.63 17.56
CA ARG A 73 91.66 12.04 18.37
C ARG A 73 91.64 11.28 19.69
N GLN A 74 92.61 10.39 19.87
CA GLN A 74 92.75 9.66 21.12
C GLN A 74 93.10 10.66 22.23
N LEU A 75 92.32 10.64 23.31
CA LEU A 75 92.67 11.33 24.54
C LEU A 75 94.02 10.73 25.00
N PRO A 76 95.03 11.56 25.31
CA PRO A 76 96.26 11.03 25.89
C PRO A 76 95.85 10.24 27.13
N VAL A 77 96.37 9.02 27.27
CA VAL A 77 96.28 8.23 28.50
C VAL A 77 97.14 8.96 29.53
N THR A 78 96.68 10.12 29.99
CA THR A 78 97.06 10.63 31.30
C THR A 78 96.29 9.76 32.25
N ASP A 79 97.00 8.95 33.02
CA ASP A 79 96.41 8.19 34.11
C ASP A 79 95.58 9.20 34.91
N GLU A 80 94.26 9.12 34.83
CA GLU A 80 93.36 10.14 35.37
C GLU A 80 93.64 10.32 36.86
N LEU A 81 94.12 9.25 37.50
CA LEU A 81 94.61 9.22 38.86
C LEU A 81 95.89 10.04 39.08
N GLU A 82 96.87 9.95 38.18
CA GLU A 82 98.11 10.73 38.28
C GLU A 82 97.85 12.22 38.06
N LYS A 83 96.98 12.57 37.11
CA LYS A 83 96.57 13.96 36.88
C LYS A 83 95.77 14.50 38.08
N TYR A 84 94.84 13.70 38.59
CA TYR A 84 94.03 14.01 39.78
C TYR A 84 94.92 14.20 41.02
N LEU A 85 95.90 13.31 41.24
CA LEU A 85 96.87 13.44 42.33
C LEU A 85 97.79 14.65 42.13
N SER A 86 98.26 14.89 40.91
CA SER A 86 99.09 16.04 40.57
C SER A 86 98.36 17.37 40.81
N ASP A 87 97.10 17.48 40.40
CA ASP A 87 96.28 18.67 40.59
C ASP A 87 95.95 18.90 42.08
N VAL A 88 95.69 17.83 42.85
CA VAL A 88 95.49 17.90 44.30
C VAL A 88 96.74 18.33 45.01
N LEU A 89 97.87 17.68 44.72
CA LEU A 89 99.15 17.95 45.38
C LEU A 89 99.67 19.34 45.00
N SER A 90 99.51 19.76 43.74
CA SER A 90 99.89 21.10 43.29
C SER A 90 99.02 22.18 43.94
N SER A 91 97.69 22.00 43.94
CA SER A 91 96.78 22.98 44.56
C SER A 91 96.93 23.06 46.08
N THR A 92 97.21 21.94 46.75
CA THR A 92 97.51 21.93 48.20
C THR A 92 98.87 22.48 48.54
N TYR A 93 99.90 22.17 47.75
CA TYR A 93 101.23 22.75 47.93
C TYR A 93 101.19 24.27 47.80
N VAL A 94 100.49 24.81 46.80
CA VAL A 94 100.28 26.26 46.62
C VAL A 94 99.46 26.85 47.78
N GLY A 95 98.39 26.18 48.22
CA GLY A 95 97.60 26.61 49.38
C GLY A 95 98.40 26.66 50.69
N LEU A 96 99.34 25.73 50.86
CA LEU A 96 100.25 25.66 52.01
C LEU A 96 101.36 26.70 51.96
N SER A 97 101.97 26.91 50.79
CA SER A 97 103.08 27.84 50.61
C SER A 97 102.66 29.30 50.70
N VAL A 98 101.46 29.64 50.22
CA VAL A 98 100.98 31.03 50.16
C VAL A 98 100.10 31.38 51.35
N ASN A 99 99.14 30.53 51.71
CA ASN A 99 98.09 30.86 52.68
C ASN A 99 98.15 30.05 53.99
N ARG A 100 99.14 29.15 54.14
CA ARG A 100 99.24 28.18 55.26
C ARG A 100 97.92 27.45 55.53
N SER A 101 97.15 27.15 54.49
CA SER A 101 95.79 26.62 54.59
C SER A 101 95.61 25.35 53.76
N PHE A 102 94.84 24.40 54.30
CA PHE A 102 94.51 23.12 53.68
C PHE A 102 93.14 23.13 52.95
N GLU A 103 92.51 24.29 52.76
CA GLU A 103 91.16 24.35 52.18
C GLU A 103 91.01 23.74 50.77
N PRO A 104 91.98 23.86 49.85
CA PRO A 104 91.90 23.15 48.56
C PRO A 104 91.79 21.62 48.73
N LEU A 105 92.46 21.03 49.72
CA LEU A 105 92.32 19.60 50.03
C LEU A 105 90.94 19.29 50.58
N LYS A 106 90.43 20.13 51.49
CA LYS A 106 89.15 19.93 52.17
C LYS A 106 87.98 20.02 51.20
N GLU A 107 87.99 21.01 50.30
CA GLU A 107 86.99 21.13 49.22
C GLU A 107 87.03 19.93 48.29
N TYR A 108 88.23 19.43 47.99
CA TYR A 108 88.40 18.29 47.12
C TYR A 108 87.95 16.97 47.73
N VAL A 109 88.30 16.74 49.01
CA VAL A 109 87.80 15.61 49.80
C VAL A 109 86.29 15.69 49.93
N LYS A 110 85.72 16.88 50.13
CA LYS A 110 84.27 17.09 50.16
C LYS A 110 83.62 16.76 48.81
N LYS A 111 84.17 17.25 47.70
CA LYS A 111 83.69 16.93 46.35
C LYS A 111 83.75 15.43 46.06
N TRP A 112 84.84 14.76 46.45
CA TRP A 112 84.95 13.30 46.33
C TRP A 112 83.91 12.58 47.17
N LEU A 113 83.66 13.04 48.39
CA LEU A 113 82.65 12.47 49.27
C LEU A 113 81.24 12.67 48.69
N ASP A 114 80.92 13.86 48.19
CA ASP A 114 79.66 14.19 47.53
C ASP A 114 79.46 13.37 46.24
N GLU A 115 80.52 13.14 45.46
CA GLU A 115 80.47 12.27 44.29
C GLU A 115 80.23 10.81 44.67
N LYS A 116 80.87 10.35 45.75
CA LYS A 116 80.68 8.99 46.27
C LYS A 116 79.26 8.78 46.81
N THR A 117 78.70 9.76 47.53
CA THR A 117 77.30 9.70 47.99
C THR A 117 76.32 9.75 46.84
N TYR A 118 76.55 10.61 45.84
CA TYR A 118 75.74 10.67 44.62
C TYR A 118 75.75 9.35 43.84
N ARG A 119 76.92 8.70 43.70
CA ARG A 119 77.02 7.37 43.07
C ARG A 119 76.26 6.30 43.86
N ALA A 120 76.29 6.37 45.20
CA ALA A 120 75.52 5.46 46.04
C ALA A 120 74.00 5.66 45.85
N THR A 121 73.51 6.91 45.84
CA THR A 121 72.08 7.18 45.60
C THR A 121 71.64 6.74 44.21
N LEU A 122 72.49 6.93 43.20
CA LEU A 122 72.20 6.52 41.83
C LEU A 122 72.12 5.00 41.69
N ALA A 123 72.97 4.26 42.40
CA ALA A 123 72.91 2.80 42.47
C ALA A 123 71.63 2.31 43.17
N GLU A 124 71.20 2.95 44.26
CA GLU A 124 69.94 2.63 44.94
C GLU A 124 68.72 2.89 44.05
N ASP A 125 68.69 4.04 43.36
CA ASP A 125 67.63 4.37 42.42
C ASP A 125 67.62 3.42 41.21
N GLU A 126 68.77 2.97 40.74
CA GLU A 126 68.85 1.95 39.69
C GLU A 126 68.21 0.63 40.12
N ILE A 127 68.50 0.18 41.34
CA ILE A 127 67.88 -1.03 41.91
C ILE A 127 66.36 -0.84 42.04
N ARG A 128 65.90 0.30 42.56
CA ARG A 128 64.47 0.63 42.66
C ARG A 128 63.80 0.62 41.29
N ASN A 129 64.41 1.25 40.30
CA ASN A 129 63.90 1.30 38.94
C ASN A 129 63.85 -0.09 38.29
N ARG A 130 64.82 -0.97 38.54
CA ARG A 130 64.77 -2.37 38.10
C ARG A 130 63.57 -3.10 38.71
N GLY A 131 63.29 -2.88 40.00
CA GLY A 131 62.11 -3.43 40.69
C GLY A 131 60.79 -2.95 40.06
N ILE A 132 60.64 -1.63 39.88
CA ILE A 132 59.44 -1.03 39.26
C ILE A 132 59.23 -1.57 37.84
N ARG A 133 60.29 -1.65 37.03
CA ARG A 133 60.20 -2.23 35.67
C ARG A 133 59.78 -3.69 35.70
N HIS A 134 60.24 -4.47 36.67
CA HIS A 134 59.83 -5.86 36.82
C HIS A 134 58.32 -5.97 37.13
N ASP A 135 57.84 -5.17 38.09
CA ASP A 135 56.43 -5.16 38.51
C ASP A 135 55.50 -4.66 37.41
N LEU A 136 55.86 -3.56 36.72
CA LEU A 136 55.10 -3.07 35.57
C LEU A 136 55.02 -4.12 34.45
N ASN A 137 56.12 -4.82 34.15
CA ASN A 137 56.11 -5.90 33.18
C ASN A 137 55.22 -7.08 33.61
N LYS A 138 55.15 -7.38 34.91
CA LYS A 138 54.24 -8.40 35.45
C LYS A 138 52.79 -7.98 35.31
N GLN A 139 52.44 -6.74 35.66
CA GLN A 139 51.09 -6.20 35.50
C GLN A 139 50.67 -6.18 34.02
N LEU A 140 51.57 -5.78 33.13
CA LEU A 140 51.32 -5.74 31.68
C LEU A 140 51.02 -7.14 31.13
N ARG A 141 51.77 -8.17 31.56
CA ARG A 141 51.47 -9.57 31.22
C ARG A 141 50.09 -10.01 31.74
N GLN A 142 49.75 -9.68 32.98
CA GLN A 142 48.46 -10.00 33.57
C GLN A 142 47.31 -9.33 32.81
N GLN A 143 47.43 -8.05 32.48
CA GLN A 143 46.44 -7.31 31.71
C GLN A 143 46.28 -7.88 30.30
N ARG A 144 47.37 -8.22 29.61
CA ARG A 144 47.31 -8.88 28.30
C ARG A 144 46.54 -10.20 28.35
N ASN A 145 46.82 -11.03 29.36
CA ASN A 145 46.10 -12.29 29.54
C ASN A 145 44.63 -12.07 29.86
N TYR A 146 44.32 -11.11 30.74
CA TYR A 146 42.95 -10.76 31.07
C TYR A 146 42.15 -10.29 29.85
N ILE A 147 42.72 -9.36 29.06
CA ILE A 147 42.10 -8.88 27.81
C ILE A 147 41.89 -10.03 26.85
N LYS A 148 42.88 -10.90 26.66
CA LYS A 148 42.78 -12.06 25.77
C LYS A 148 41.63 -12.99 26.19
N THR A 149 41.52 -13.31 27.48
CA THR A 149 40.42 -14.12 28.01
C THR A 149 39.07 -13.44 27.79
N LYS A 150 38.97 -12.13 28.03
CA LYS A 150 37.72 -11.38 27.82
C LYS A 150 37.30 -11.30 26.36
N ILE A 151 38.25 -11.22 25.43
CA ILE A 151 37.97 -11.30 24.00
C ILE A 151 37.38 -12.67 23.65
N TYR A 152 38.00 -13.77 24.11
CA TYR A 152 37.48 -15.11 23.85
C TYR A 152 36.09 -15.35 24.47
N GLU A 153 35.88 -14.89 25.71
CA GLU A 153 34.58 -14.96 26.38
C GLU A 153 33.50 -14.19 25.59
N THR A 154 33.85 -13.00 25.08
CA THR A 154 32.93 -12.18 24.30
C THR A 154 32.62 -12.80 22.93
N ASP A 155 33.62 -13.29 22.20
CA ASP A 155 33.45 -13.95 20.89
C ASP A 155 32.59 -15.22 21.01
N THR A 156 32.89 -16.09 21.99
CA THR A 156 32.10 -17.29 22.24
C THR A 156 30.65 -16.97 22.60
N ARG A 157 30.43 -15.94 23.42
CA ARG A 157 29.08 -15.46 23.75
C ARG A 157 28.35 -14.89 22.54
N SER A 158 29.03 -14.10 21.70
CA SER A 158 28.43 -13.52 20.48
C SER A 158 27.94 -14.63 19.55
N ARG A 159 28.82 -15.59 19.24
CA ARG A 159 28.48 -16.73 18.38
C ARG A 159 27.34 -17.57 18.92
N TYR A 160 27.32 -17.79 20.24
CA TYR A 160 26.21 -18.51 20.87
C TYR A 160 24.89 -17.77 20.69
N VAL A 161 24.85 -16.46 20.95
CA VAL A 161 23.65 -15.65 20.81
C VAL A 161 23.18 -15.59 19.36
N GLU A 162 24.10 -15.42 18.39
CA GLU A 162 23.78 -15.42 16.96
C GLU A 162 23.18 -16.76 16.50
N ASN A 163 23.82 -17.87 16.86
CA ASN A 163 23.35 -19.21 16.50
C ASN A 163 22.01 -19.53 17.17
N TRP A 164 21.84 -19.14 18.43
CA TRP A 164 20.57 -19.29 19.14
C TRP A 164 19.46 -18.48 18.47
N GLN A 165 19.74 -17.24 18.10
CA GLN A 165 18.79 -16.38 17.42
C GLN A 165 18.41 -16.96 16.05
N ARG A 166 19.39 -17.42 15.27
CA ARG A 166 19.17 -18.07 13.97
C ARG A 166 18.27 -19.31 14.12
N ALA A 167 18.62 -20.23 15.01
CA ALA A 167 17.84 -21.45 15.24
C ALA A 167 16.40 -21.12 15.68
N ARG A 168 16.23 -20.11 16.55
CA ARG A 168 14.92 -19.63 16.96
C ARG A 168 14.12 -19.07 15.78
N THR A 169 14.74 -18.27 14.92
CA THR A 169 14.06 -17.72 13.73
C THR A 169 13.67 -18.82 12.74
N GLU A 170 14.55 -19.79 12.49
CA GLU A 170 14.26 -20.93 11.61
C GLU A 170 13.10 -21.77 12.16
N GLN A 171 13.10 -22.05 13.48
CA GLN A 171 12.01 -22.77 14.13
C GLN A 171 10.68 -22.01 14.03
N HIS A 172 10.68 -20.69 14.22
CA HIS A 172 9.47 -19.88 14.05
C HIS A 172 8.96 -19.90 12.62
N LEU A 173 9.84 -19.73 11.64
CA LEU A 173 9.46 -19.79 10.22
C LEU A 173 8.86 -21.14 9.85
N GLN A 174 9.46 -22.24 10.31
CA GLN A 174 8.91 -23.58 10.09
C GLN A 174 7.56 -23.77 10.77
N THR A 175 7.43 -23.30 12.02
CA THR A 175 6.16 -23.40 12.78
C THR A 175 5.04 -22.62 12.10
N ILE A 176 5.35 -21.42 11.59
CA ILE A 176 4.41 -20.60 10.82
C ILE A 176 4.03 -21.34 9.55
N TYR A 177 5.00 -21.82 8.78
CA TYR A 177 4.76 -22.57 7.55
C TYR A 177 3.86 -23.78 7.78
N ASP A 178 4.18 -24.63 8.77
CA ASP A 178 3.43 -25.85 9.07
C ASP A 178 2.01 -25.54 9.54
N LYS A 179 1.82 -24.47 10.32
CA LYS A 179 0.51 -24.06 10.83
C LYS A 179 -0.34 -23.34 9.80
N GLU A 180 0.25 -22.54 8.93
CA GLU A 180 -0.47 -21.66 8.00
C GLU A 180 -0.69 -22.28 6.63
N ILE A 181 0.14 -23.23 6.19
CA ILE A 181 0.02 -23.76 4.82
C ILE A 181 -1.26 -24.56 4.61
N VAL A 182 -1.64 -25.41 5.58
CA VAL A 182 -2.85 -26.23 5.46
C VAL A 182 -4.11 -25.34 5.48
N PRO A 183 -4.30 -24.42 6.46
CA PRO A 183 -5.40 -23.47 6.42
C PRO A 183 -5.41 -22.62 5.15
N SER A 184 -4.26 -22.13 4.68
CA SER A 184 -4.19 -21.31 3.46
C SER A 184 -4.68 -22.06 2.23
N ARG A 185 -4.28 -23.33 2.06
CA ARG A 185 -4.76 -24.17 0.95
C ARG A 185 -6.27 -24.44 1.06
N VAL A 186 -6.77 -24.67 2.27
CA VAL A 186 -8.21 -24.91 2.51
C VAL A 186 -9.02 -23.65 2.20
N ILE A 187 -8.55 -22.48 2.65
CA ILE A 187 -9.17 -21.19 2.36
C ILE A 187 -9.19 -20.94 0.85
N GLU A 188 -8.07 -21.16 0.16
CA GLU A 188 -7.98 -20.99 -1.29
C GLU A 188 -8.93 -21.93 -2.04
N TYR A 189 -9.02 -23.20 -1.63
CA TYR A 189 -9.96 -24.16 -2.19
C TYR A 189 -11.42 -23.69 -2.03
N PHE A 190 -11.81 -23.28 -0.84
CA PHE A 190 -13.18 -22.80 -0.60
C PHE A 190 -13.47 -21.48 -1.32
N LYS A 191 -12.48 -20.60 -1.45
CA LYS A 191 -12.61 -19.37 -2.23
C LYS A 191 -12.87 -19.67 -3.70
N GLN A 192 -12.08 -20.54 -4.32
CA GLN A 192 -12.29 -20.96 -5.71
C GLN A 192 -13.69 -21.59 -5.88
N ARG A 193 -14.09 -22.48 -4.95
CA ARG A 193 -15.40 -23.12 -5.00
C ARG A 193 -16.56 -22.12 -4.88
N ALA A 194 -16.45 -21.14 -3.98
CA ALA A 194 -17.44 -20.08 -3.84
C ALA A 194 -17.52 -19.21 -5.11
N ASP A 195 -16.38 -18.85 -5.71
CA ASP A 195 -16.34 -18.10 -6.97
C ASP A 195 -17.03 -18.88 -8.12
N TYR A 196 -16.83 -20.20 -8.18
CA TYR A 196 -17.51 -21.05 -9.16
C TYR A 196 -19.02 -21.12 -8.90
N GLU A 197 -19.43 -21.31 -7.64
CA GLU A 197 -20.84 -21.36 -7.26
C GLU A 197 -21.55 -20.04 -7.57
N GLN A 198 -20.91 -18.90 -7.31
CA GLN A 198 -21.46 -17.59 -7.64
C GLN A 198 -21.64 -17.37 -9.14
N ARG A 199 -20.71 -17.84 -9.98
CA ARG A 199 -20.86 -17.80 -11.44
C ARG A 199 -22.02 -18.66 -11.92
N VAL A 200 -22.09 -19.91 -11.46
CA VAL A 200 -23.17 -20.82 -11.82
C VAL A 200 -24.51 -20.26 -11.36
N HIS A 201 -24.58 -19.68 -10.16
CA HIS A 201 -25.78 -19.04 -9.65
C HIS A 201 -26.24 -17.89 -10.55
N ALA A 202 -25.32 -16.99 -10.93
CA ALA A 202 -25.63 -15.89 -11.84
C ALA A 202 -26.13 -16.36 -13.22
N GLU A 203 -25.55 -17.44 -13.76
CA GLU A 203 -26.01 -18.06 -15.01
C GLU A 203 -27.41 -18.67 -14.87
N VAL A 204 -27.69 -19.38 -13.78
CA VAL A 204 -29.01 -19.95 -13.49
C VAL A 204 -30.06 -18.85 -13.31
N GLU A 205 -29.74 -17.78 -12.59
CA GLU A 205 -30.62 -16.62 -12.43
C GLU A 205 -30.91 -15.95 -13.79
N LEU A 206 -29.88 -15.74 -14.62
CA LEU A 206 -30.04 -15.18 -15.96
C LEU A 206 -30.97 -16.05 -16.82
N LEU A 207 -30.75 -17.36 -16.87
CA LEU A 207 -31.59 -18.29 -17.63
C LEU A 207 -33.03 -18.30 -17.10
N THR A 208 -33.19 -18.28 -15.79
CA THR A 208 -34.52 -18.23 -15.15
C THR A 208 -35.25 -16.95 -15.52
N ASN A 209 -34.56 -15.80 -15.50
CA ASN A 209 -35.11 -14.51 -15.88
C ASN A 209 -35.51 -14.48 -17.37
N ILE A 210 -34.68 -15.03 -18.26
CA ILE A 210 -35.03 -15.16 -19.69
C ILE A 210 -36.31 -15.98 -19.83
N ARG A 211 -36.43 -17.13 -19.14
CA ARG A 211 -37.64 -17.96 -19.19
C ARG A 211 -38.87 -17.25 -18.64
N ILE A 212 -38.74 -16.53 -17.53
CA ILE A 212 -39.83 -15.72 -16.97
C ILE A 212 -40.28 -14.69 -18.01
N ASN A 213 -39.36 -13.95 -18.62
CA ASN A 213 -39.69 -12.94 -19.62
C ASN A 213 -40.37 -13.56 -20.85
N GLU A 214 -39.86 -14.68 -21.38
CA GLU A 214 -40.52 -15.41 -22.49
C GLU A 214 -41.96 -15.82 -22.13
N THR A 215 -42.21 -16.22 -20.88
CA THR A 215 -43.58 -16.54 -20.43
C THR A 215 -44.46 -15.31 -20.29
N LEU A 216 -43.92 -14.19 -19.80
CA LEU A 216 -44.65 -12.92 -19.68
C LEU A 216 -45.03 -12.37 -21.05
N GLU A 217 -44.12 -12.40 -22.03
CA GLU A 217 -44.41 -12.01 -23.42
C GLU A 217 -45.54 -12.86 -24.03
N LYS A 218 -45.53 -14.17 -23.77
CA LYS A 218 -46.62 -15.04 -24.21
C LYS A 218 -47.94 -14.65 -23.55
N VAL A 219 -47.95 -14.40 -22.25
CA VAL A 219 -49.16 -13.94 -21.53
C VAL A 219 -49.67 -12.64 -22.12
N GLU A 220 -48.79 -11.66 -22.36
CA GLU A 220 -49.15 -10.38 -22.98
C GLU A 220 -49.73 -10.58 -24.39
N SER A 221 -49.14 -11.46 -25.21
CA SER A 221 -49.68 -11.79 -26.53
C SER A 221 -51.09 -12.39 -26.47
N TRP A 222 -51.36 -13.25 -25.47
CA TRP A 222 -52.67 -13.84 -25.25
C TRP A 222 -53.68 -12.83 -24.72
N MET A 223 -53.26 -11.91 -23.85
CA MET A 223 -54.10 -10.81 -23.39
C MET A 223 -54.51 -9.90 -24.55
N ASN A 224 -53.55 -9.46 -25.36
CA ASN A 224 -53.83 -8.63 -26.54
C ASN A 224 -54.77 -9.33 -27.53
N LYS A 225 -54.59 -10.64 -27.73
CA LYS A 225 -55.49 -11.45 -28.56
C LYS A 225 -56.90 -11.50 -27.97
N TYR A 226 -57.02 -11.78 -26.67
CA TYR A 226 -58.30 -11.85 -25.99
C TYR A 226 -59.05 -10.51 -26.09
N ASP A 227 -58.38 -9.39 -25.85
CA ASP A 227 -58.97 -8.05 -25.95
C ASP A 227 -59.46 -7.79 -27.38
N THR A 228 -58.64 -8.11 -28.40
CA THR A 228 -59.02 -7.98 -29.81
C THR A 228 -60.24 -8.84 -30.16
N ASP A 229 -60.24 -10.11 -29.73
CA ASP A 229 -61.35 -11.04 -29.97
C ASP A 229 -62.63 -10.58 -29.25
N MET A 230 -62.50 -10.03 -28.04
CA MET A 230 -63.61 -9.48 -27.26
C MET A 230 -64.21 -8.24 -27.92
N GLU A 231 -63.37 -7.29 -28.36
CA GLU A 231 -63.80 -6.11 -29.11
C GLU A 231 -64.54 -6.51 -30.40
N ALA A 232 -64.06 -7.54 -31.11
CA ALA A 232 -64.72 -8.05 -32.31
C ALA A 232 -66.09 -8.67 -32.00
N ILE A 233 -66.21 -9.41 -30.90
CA ILE A 233 -67.49 -9.98 -30.44
C ILE A 233 -68.46 -8.87 -30.02
N ASP A 234 -68.00 -7.90 -29.24
CA ASP A 234 -68.81 -6.76 -28.78
C ASP A 234 -69.32 -5.94 -29.97
N LEU A 235 -68.47 -5.67 -30.96
CA LEU A 235 -68.87 -5.02 -32.20
C LEU A 235 -69.96 -5.82 -32.94
N LYS A 236 -69.82 -7.14 -33.01
CA LYS A 236 -70.82 -8.02 -33.64
C LYS A 236 -72.16 -7.99 -32.88
N ILE A 237 -72.12 -7.97 -31.55
CA ILE A 237 -73.32 -7.83 -30.71
C ILE A 237 -73.99 -6.48 -30.97
N GLN A 238 -73.21 -5.38 -31.01
CA GLN A 238 -73.74 -4.05 -31.31
C GLN A 238 -74.39 -3.97 -32.69
N LEU A 239 -73.73 -4.51 -33.73
CA LEU A 239 -74.31 -4.57 -35.08
C LEU A 239 -75.63 -5.34 -35.09
N LYS A 240 -75.67 -6.51 -34.46
CA LYS A 240 -76.92 -7.31 -34.37
C LYS A 240 -78.01 -6.57 -33.61
N LYS A 241 -77.67 -5.89 -32.51
CA LYS A 241 -78.62 -5.07 -31.74
C LYS A 241 -79.20 -3.95 -32.60
N ASN A 242 -78.37 -3.26 -33.39
CA ASN A 242 -78.81 -2.22 -34.31
C ASN A 242 -79.71 -2.80 -35.43
N GLU A 243 -79.35 -3.94 -36.02
CA GLU A 243 -80.20 -4.62 -37.01
C GLU A 243 -81.59 -4.97 -36.45
N TYR A 244 -81.64 -5.49 -35.21
CA TYR A 244 -82.91 -5.78 -34.54
C TYR A 244 -83.71 -4.52 -34.23
N GLN A 245 -83.05 -3.45 -33.81
CA GLN A 245 -83.68 -2.15 -33.57
C GLN A 245 -84.27 -1.58 -34.87
N ASP A 246 -83.51 -1.56 -35.96
CA ASP A 246 -83.98 -1.12 -37.27
C ASP A 246 -85.18 -1.94 -37.76
N MET A 247 -85.15 -3.27 -37.58
CA MET A 247 -86.28 -4.12 -37.94
C MET A 247 -87.52 -3.84 -37.07
N PHE A 248 -87.32 -3.56 -35.78
CA PHE A 248 -88.40 -3.20 -34.87
C PHE A 248 -89.01 -1.85 -35.25
N ASP A 249 -88.18 -0.84 -35.48
CA ASP A 249 -88.61 0.51 -35.87
C ASP A 249 -89.39 0.48 -37.20
N ARG A 250 -88.91 -0.26 -38.20
CA ARG A 250 -89.66 -0.47 -39.46
C ARG A 250 -91.01 -1.17 -39.27
N ARG A 251 -91.11 -2.11 -38.32
CA ARG A 251 -92.40 -2.76 -38.01
C ARG A 251 -93.35 -1.79 -37.30
N LEU A 252 -92.81 -0.97 -36.41
CA LEU A 252 -93.56 0.06 -35.71
C LEU A 252 -94.09 1.12 -36.69
N GLU A 253 -93.24 1.60 -37.59
CA GLU A 253 -93.63 2.53 -38.67
C GLU A 253 -94.76 1.96 -39.55
N LYS A 254 -94.66 0.68 -39.95
CA LYS A 254 -95.72 0.01 -40.71
C LYS A 254 -97.02 -0.08 -39.91
N HIS A 255 -96.94 -0.43 -38.62
CA HIS A 255 -98.10 -0.50 -37.75
C HIS A 255 -98.76 0.87 -37.57
N ASP A 256 -97.96 1.92 -37.37
CA ASP A 256 -98.43 3.30 -37.27
C ASP A 256 -99.08 3.78 -38.58
N GLN A 257 -98.52 3.39 -39.73
CA GLN A 257 -99.12 3.70 -41.03
C GLN A 257 -100.47 2.99 -41.18
N MET A 258 -100.56 1.69 -40.85
CA MET A 258 -101.82 0.95 -40.89
C MET A 258 -102.87 1.56 -39.94
N MET A 259 -102.46 2.00 -38.76
CA MET A 259 -103.33 2.69 -37.80
C MET A 259 -103.84 4.02 -38.36
N LYS A 260 -102.96 4.83 -38.97
CA LYS A 260 -103.35 6.08 -39.64
C LYS A 260 -104.34 5.82 -40.77
N ASP A 261 -104.05 4.84 -41.62
CA ASP A 261 -104.92 4.47 -42.75
C ASP A 261 -106.30 3.97 -42.25
N TRP A 262 -106.32 3.20 -41.15
CA TRP A 262 -107.57 2.74 -40.53
C TRP A 262 -108.40 3.87 -39.93
N ILE A 263 -107.75 4.81 -39.22
CA ILE A 263 -108.41 6.01 -38.69
C ILE A 263 -108.99 6.83 -39.84
N HIS A 264 -108.22 7.07 -40.90
CA HIS A 264 -108.67 7.79 -42.08
C HIS A 264 -109.89 7.11 -42.72
N PHE A 265 -109.83 5.79 -42.94
CA PHE A 265 -110.96 5.01 -43.46
C PHE A 265 -112.20 5.10 -42.57
N LYS A 266 -112.03 5.05 -41.25
CA LYS A 266 -113.13 5.21 -40.27
C LYS A 266 -113.75 6.60 -40.34
N GLU A 267 -112.93 7.64 -40.39
CA GLU A 267 -113.39 9.02 -40.50
C GLU A 267 -114.15 9.26 -41.80
N GLU A 268 -113.65 8.78 -42.94
CA GLU A 268 -114.34 8.88 -44.23
C GLU A 268 -115.68 8.16 -44.21
N ARG A 269 -115.71 6.94 -43.65
CA ARG A 269 -116.94 6.17 -43.50
C ARG A 269 -117.96 6.87 -42.60
N GLU A 270 -117.49 7.47 -41.50
CA GLU A 270 -118.34 8.20 -40.58
C GLU A 270 -118.86 9.51 -41.19
N LYS A 271 -118.01 10.26 -41.92
CA LYS A 271 -118.42 11.42 -42.73
C LYS A 271 -119.48 11.04 -43.75
N ALA A 272 -119.32 9.90 -44.45
CA ALA A 272 -120.31 9.39 -45.39
C ALA A 272 -121.64 8.98 -44.71
N ARG A 273 -121.57 8.38 -43.51
CA ARG A 273 -122.77 8.04 -42.71
C ARG A 273 -123.51 9.31 -42.28
N LEU A 274 -122.79 10.28 -41.72
CA LEU A 274 -123.33 11.59 -41.32
C LEU A 274 -123.94 12.34 -42.51
N TYR A 275 -123.31 12.26 -43.68
CA TYR A 275 -123.86 12.84 -44.92
C TYR A 275 -125.19 12.17 -45.32
N ARG A 276 -125.24 10.83 -45.33
CA ARG A 276 -126.48 10.08 -45.61
C ARG A 276 -127.57 10.36 -44.58
N GLU A 277 -127.22 10.45 -43.31
CA GLU A 277 -128.15 10.76 -42.23
C GLU A 277 -128.71 12.17 -42.39
N LYS A 278 -127.87 13.18 -42.67
CA LYS A 278 -128.30 14.54 -42.98
C LYS A 278 -129.21 14.60 -44.22
N MET A 279 -128.87 13.83 -45.26
CA MET A 279 -129.69 13.72 -46.48
C MET A 279 -131.04 13.08 -46.18
N MET A 280 -131.06 11.98 -45.42
CA MET A 280 -132.28 11.26 -45.04
C MET A 280 -133.15 12.10 -44.11
N ASN A 281 -132.56 12.78 -43.12
CA ASN A 281 -133.28 13.69 -42.23
C ASN A 281 -133.89 14.87 -43.02
N SER A 282 -133.14 15.46 -43.95
CA SER A 282 -133.67 16.49 -44.86
C SER A 282 -134.83 15.94 -45.71
N ALA A 283 -134.70 14.72 -46.26
CA ALA A 283 -135.76 14.07 -47.02
C ALA A 283 -137.00 13.77 -46.16
N ILE A 284 -136.83 13.31 -44.91
CA ILE A 284 -137.90 13.08 -43.94
C ILE A 284 -138.60 14.40 -43.60
N ILE A 285 -137.85 15.49 -43.38
CA ILE A 285 -138.41 16.82 -43.13
C ILE A 285 -139.24 17.30 -44.32
N ILE A 286 -138.73 17.14 -45.55
CA ILE A 286 -139.49 17.50 -46.77
C ILE A 286 -140.75 16.63 -46.89
N GLN A 287 -140.65 15.31 -46.65
CA GLN A 287 -141.80 14.41 -46.65
C GLN A 287 -142.83 14.78 -45.57
N ALA A 288 -142.38 15.12 -44.36
CA ALA A 288 -143.24 15.54 -43.25
C ALA A 288 -143.88 16.90 -43.52
N TRP A 289 -143.12 17.85 -44.09
CA TRP A 289 -143.62 19.16 -44.51
C TRP A 289 -144.69 19.01 -45.59
N TRP A 290 -144.45 18.18 -46.62
CA TRP A 290 -145.41 17.90 -47.67
C TRP A 290 -146.66 17.20 -47.14
N ARG A 291 -146.52 16.19 -46.28
CA ARG A 291 -147.66 15.54 -45.61
C ARG A 291 -148.45 16.52 -44.73
N GLY A 292 -147.77 17.39 -43.98
CA GLY A 292 -148.41 18.43 -43.18
C GLY A 292 -149.12 19.50 -44.04
N LEU A 293 -148.58 19.83 -45.22
CA LEU A 293 -149.22 20.72 -46.19
C LEU A 293 -150.49 20.08 -46.77
N LEU A 294 -150.43 18.79 -47.13
CA LEU A 294 -151.58 18.03 -47.64
C LEU A 294 -152.74 18.01 -46.63
N VAL A 295 -152.44 17.82 -45.34
CA VAL A 295 -153.45 17.86 -44.27
C VAL A 295 -154.03 19.27 -44.09
N ARG A 296 -153.20 20.32 -44.02
CA ARG A 296 -153.66 21.71 -43.82
C ARG A 296 -154.47 22.28 -44.99
N ARG A 297 -154.13 21.91 -46.22
CA ARG A 297 -154.88 22.31 -47.43
C ARG A 297 -156.00 21.34 -47.80
N GLN A 298 -156.22 20.27 -47.01
CA GLN A 298 -157.26 19.25 -47.24
C GLN A 298 -157.24 18.66 -48.66
N LEU A 299 -156.03 18.41 -49.17
CA LEU A 299 -155.79 17.83 -50.49
C LEU A 299 -155.38 16.37 -50.35
N GLY A 300 -155.90 15.51 -51.22
CA GLY A 300 -155.69 14.06 -51.17
C GLY A 300 -156.66 13.34 -50.20
N PRO A 301 -156.27 12.18 -49.63
CA PRO A 301 -157.19 11.29 -48.91
C PRO A 301 -157.79 11.86 -47.60
N TYR A 302 -157.36 13.06 -47.18
CA TYR A 302 -157.83 13.74 -45.97
C TYR A 302 -159.00 14.73 -46.20
N LYS A 303 -159.67 14.65 -47.36
CA LYS A 303 -160.86 15.46 -47.68
C LYS A 303 -162.11 14.86 -47.01
N VAL A 304 -162.64 15.52 -45.97
CA VAL A 304 -163.83 15.08 -45.22
C VAL A 304 -165.10 15.21 -46.10
N LYS A 305 -165.74 14.09 -46.46
CA LYS A 305 -167.00 14.04 -47.24
C LYS A 305 -168.24 14.19 -46.33
N LYS A 306 -169.31 14.89 -46.78
CA LYS A 306 -170.60 15.06 -46.06
C LYS A 306 -171.72 14.09 -46.57
N LYS A 307 -172.30 13.32 -45.62
CA LYS A 307 -173.65 12.69 -45.39
C LYS A 307 -174.54 12.04 -46.49
N LYS A 308 -175.00 10.78 -46.27
CA LYS A 308 -176.43 10.28 -46.22
C LYS A 308 -176.59 8.74 -46.08
N GLY A 309 -177.55 8.27 -45.25
CA GLY A 309 -178.50 7.17 -45.57
C GLY A 309 -178.25 5.71 -45.11
N ASP A 310 -179.16 5.22 -44.26
CA ASP A 310 -179.65 3.85 -43.92
C ASP A 310 -179.04 2.58 -44.56
N ALA A 311 -178.86 1.53 -43.73
CA ALA A 311 -179.66 0.29 -43.76
C ALA A 311 -179.07 -0.83 -42.86
N ALA A 312 -179.96 -1.59 -42.24
CA ALA A 312 -179.70 -2.70 -41.32
C ALA A 312 -179.20 -4.00 -41.98
N LYS A 313 -178.40 -4.81 -41.25
CA LYS A 313 -178.57 -6.29 -41.10
C LYS A 313 -177.51 -6.93 -40.17
N LYS A 314 -178.02 -7.66 -39.16
CA LYS A 314 -177.55 -8.94 -38.56
C LYS A 314 -176.04 -9.22 -38.53
N LYS A 315 -175.45 -9.33 -37.33
CA LYS A 315 -175.53 -10.50 -36.44
C LYS A 315 -175.23 -10.09 -35.01
#